data_AF-A0A7Y6UBV0-F1
#
_entry.id   AF-A0A7Y6UBV0-F1
#
_cell.length_a   1.000
_cell.length_b   1.000
_cell.length_c   1.000
_cell.angle_alpha   90.00
_cell.angle_beta   90.00
_cell.angle_gamma   90.00
#
_symmetry.space_group_name_H-M   'P 1'
#
loop_
_entity.id
_entity.type
_entity.pdbx_description
1 polymer ?
#
loop_
_entity_poly.entity_id
_entity_poly.type
_entity_poly.pdbx_seq_one_letter_code
_entity_poly.pdbx_strand_id
1 'polypeptide(L)'
;MRRILLGLCFLSFLNSASGQEIPLPEKMPQTHPRVLTTPAGKQETWKLIKKEEWAKDVFNKLKERTEVYTNLTDAQPAWLLSRLAMYWKSHA
;
A
#
# COMPACT_ATOMS: atom_id res chain seq x y z
N MET A 1 19.51 -14.69 38.26
CA MET A 1 18.46 -14.64 37.22
C MET A 1 17.70 -13.31 37.17
N ARG A 2 17.20 -12.75 38.29
CA ARG A 2 16.43 -11.48 38.29
C ARG A 2 17.18 -10.26 37.70
N ARG A 3 18.49 -10.13 37.94
CA ARG A 3 19.31 -9.03 37.39
C ARG A 3 19.54 -9.11 35.87
N ILE A 4 19.63 -10.32 35.33
CA ILE A 4 19.81 -10.56 33.89
C ILE A 4 18.50 -10.25 33.15
N LEU A 5 17.37 -10.64 33.74
CA LEU A 5 16.04 -10.33 33.21
C LEU A 5 15.78 -8.82 33.12
N LEU A 6 16.17 -8.06 34.17
CA LEU A 6 16.06 -6.61 34.20
C LEU A 6 16.94 -5.92 33.14
N GLY A 7 18.15 -6.43 32.89
CA GLY A 7 19.03 -5.94 31.83
C GLY A 7 18.47 -6.18 30.43
N LEU A 8 17.87 -7.35 30.19
CA LEU A 8 17.19 -7.67 28.93
C LEU A 8 15.96 -6.78 28.69
N CYS A 9 15.16 -6.49 29.73
CA CYS A 9 14.06 -5.54 29.61
C CYS A 9 14.55 -4.12 29.27
N PHE A 10 15.67 -3.67 29.84
CA PHE A 10 16.23 -2.35 29.57
C PHE A 10 16.72 -2.19 28.12
N LEU A 11 17.29 -3.25 27.54
CA LEU A 11 17.70 -3.28 26.12
C LEU A 11 16.52 -3.17 25.16
N SER A 12 15.35 -3.70 25.52
CA SER A 12 14.13 -3.58 24.70
C SER A 12 13.59 -2.14 24.65
N PHE A 13 13.78 -1.34 25.70
CA PHE A 13 13.36 0.08 25.73
C PHE A 13 14.27 1.00 24.91
N LEU A 14 15.49 0.57 24.58
CA LEU A 14 16.43 1.34 23.74
C LEU A 14 16.14 1.18 22.24
N ASN A 15 15.27 0.24 21.86
CA ASN A 15 14.85 0.05 20.47
C ASN A 15 13.73 1.04 20.12
N SER A 16 14.09 2.30 19.90
CA SER A 16 13.20 3.26 19.27
C SER A 16 13.01 2.87 17.80
N ALA A 17 11.92 2.16 17.50
CA ALA A 17 11.49 1.93 16.14
C ALA A 17 11.07 3.27 15.51
N SER A 18 12.03 3.99 14.93
CA SER A 18 11.77 5.18 14.11
C SER A 18 11.18 4.72 12.77
N GLY A 19 9.94 5.13 12.49
CA GLY A 19 9.38 5.02 11.16
C GLY A 19 10.08 5.97 10.20
N GLN A 20 10.30 5.55 8.96
CA GLN A 20 10.82 6.45 7.93
C GLN A 20 9.80 7.55 7.63
N GLU A 21 10.16 8.80 7.90
CA GLU A 21 9.33 9.95 7.53
C GLU A 21 9.34 10.10 6.01
N ILE A 22 8.16 10.03 5.39
CA ILE A 22 7.99 10.33 3.96
C ILE A 22 7.76 11.84 3.87
N PRO A 23 8.65 12.61 3.21
CA PRO A 23 8.47 14.05 3.10
C PRO A 23 7.27 14.34 2.19
N LEU A 24 6.13 14.67 2.80
CA LEU A 24 4.95 15.13 2.09
C LEU A 24 5.04 16.66 1.89
N PRO A 25 4.58 17.18 0.75
CA PRO A 25 4.52 18.62 0.55
C PRO A 25 3.54 19.26 1.53
N GLU A 26 3.86 20.44 2.06
CA GLU A 26 2.97 21.19 2.98
C GLU A 26 1.59 21.45 2.38
N LYS A 27 1.52 21.63 1.04
CA LYS A 27 0.28 21.78 0.29
C LYS A 27 0.15 20.65 -0.73
N MET A 28 -0.85 19.79 -0.51
CA MET A 28 -1.18 18.71 -1.42
C MET A 28 -1.89 19.25 -2.68
N PRO A 29 -1.50 18.81 -3.89
CA PRO A 29 -2.23 19.16 -5.10
C PRO A 29 -3.66 18.58 -5.07
N GLN A 30 -4.61 19.29 -5.66
CA GLN A 30 -6.00 18.82 -5.76
C GLN A 30 -6.20 17.79 -6.87
N THR A 31 -5.29 17.72 -7.83
CA THR A 31 -5.32 16.74 -8.92
C THR A 31 -4.82 15.39 -8.43
N HIS A 32 -5.43 14.30 -8.92
CA HIS A 32 -5.00 12.93 -8.62
C HIS A 32 -4.16 12.35 -9.78
N PRO A 33 -3.14 11.52 -9.51
CA PRO A 33 -2.59 11.12 -8.20
C PRO A 33 -1.79 12.24 -7.53
N ARG A 34 -1.68 12.20 -6.18
CA ARG A 34 -1.10 13.30 -5.38
C ARG A 34 -0.17 12.93 -4.22
N VAL A 35 -0.14 11.67 -3.78
CA VAL A 35 0.63 11.26 -2.58
C VAL A 35 2.02 10.79 -2.96
N LEU A 36 2.11 9.71 -3.74
CA LEU A 36 3.39 9.08 -4.11
C LEU A 36 3.85 9.44 -5.52
N THR A 37 2.99 10.06 -6.33
CA THR A 37 3.28 10.39 -7.72
C THR A 37 2.33 11.48 -8.24
N THR A 38 2.58 11.95 -9.46
CA THR A 38 1.80 12.97 -10.18
C THR A 38 1.28 12.38 -11.50
N PRO A 39 0.42 13.09 -12.26
CA PRO A 39 0.02 12.63 -13.60
C PRO A 39 1.22 12.35 -14.53
N ALA A 40 2.25 13.19 -14.50
CA ALA A 40 3.49 12.97 -15.26
C ALA A 40 4.27 11.75 -14.73
N GLY A 41 4.43 11.65 -13.40
CA GLY A 41 5.09 10.51 -12.76
C GLY A 41 4.39 9.18 -13.03
N LYS A 42 3.04 9.17 -13.17
CA LYS A 42 2.30 7.98 -13.63
C LYS A 42 2.72 7.57 -15.04
N GLN A 43 2.88 8.51 -15.95
CA GLN A 43 3.32 8.21 -17.32
C GLN A 43 4.76 7.67 -17.34
N GLU A 44 5.64 8.22 -16.51
CA GLU A 44 7.01 7.72 -16.33
C GLU A 44 7.03 6.31 -15.73
N THR A 45 6.19 6.07 -14.72
CA THR A 45 6.02 4.74 -14.12
C THR A 45 5.57 3.72 -15.18
N TRP A 46 4.66 4.09 -16.08
CA TRP A 46 4.28 3.22 -17.19
C TRP A 46 5.44 2.94 -18.16
N LYS A 47 6.28 3.93 -18.45
CA LYS A 47 7.48 3.72 -19.26
C LYS A 47 8.45 2.76 -18.56
N LEU A 48 8.64 2.91 -17.25
CA LEU A 48 9.48 2.03 -16.43
C LEU A 48 8.97 0.58 -16.46
N ILE A 49 7.67 0.37 -16.20
CA ILE A 49 7.03 -0.96 -16.23
C ILE A 49 7.23 -1.64 -17.60
N LYS A 50 7.17 -0.88 -18.70
CA LYS A 50 7.37 -1.42 -20.04
C LYS A 50 8.83 -1.72 -20.38
N LYS A 51 9.76 -1.00 -19.76
CA LYS A 51 11.19 -1.06 -20.08
C LYS A 51 11.94 -2.08 -19.23
N GLU A 52 11.63 -2.16 -17.94
CA GLU A 52 12.40 -2.95 -16.97
C GLU A 52 11.65 -4.22 -16.56
N GLU A 53 12.30 -5.37 -16.64
CA GLU A 53 11.65 -6.67 -16.38
C GLU A 53 11.22 -6.82 -14.91
N TRP A 54 12.01 -6.31 -13.95
CA TRP A 54 11.64 -6.34 -12.54
C TRP A 54 10.37 -5.53 -12.25
N ALA A 55 10.18 -4.40 -12.95
CA ALA A 55 9.03 -3.54 -12.76
C ALA A 55 7.77 -4.19 -13.36
N LYS A 56 7.92 -4.85 -14.51
CA LYS A 56 6.87 -5.65 -15.14
C LYS A 56 6.44 -6.83 -14.27
N ASP A 57 7.39 -7.57 -13.69
CA ASP A 57 7.12 -8.69 -12.78
C ASP A 57 6.32 -8.24 -11.55
N VAL A 58 6.75 -7.17 -10.88
CA VAL A 58 6.02 -6.59 -9.73
C VAL A 58 4.61 -6.18 -10.13
N PHE A 59 4.46 -5.47 -11.26
CA PHE A 59 3.15 -5.03 -11.74
C PHE A 59 2.22 -6.23 -12.03
N ASN A 60 2.72 -7.27 -12.71
CA ASN A 60 1.93 -8.44 -13.05
C ASN A 60 1.48 -9.22 -11.80
N LYS A 61 2.36 -9.40 -10.82
CA LYS A 61 2.00 -10.02 -9.53
C LYS A 61 0.91 -9.25 -8.79
N LEU A 62 0.97 -7.92 -8.80
CA LEU A 62 -0.08 -7.08 -8.22
C LEU A 62 -1.39 -7.21 -9.00
N LYS A 63 -1.30 -7.20 -10.33
CA LYS A 63 -2.44 -7.37 -11.24
C LYS A 63 -3.14 -8.70 -11.00
N GLU A 64 -2.44 -9.83 -11.06
CA GLU A 64 -2.97 -11.17 -10.82
C GLU A 64 -3.72 -11.28 -9.49
N ARG A 65 -3.18 -10.70 -8.41
CA ARG A 65 -3.82 -10.68 -7.09
C ARG A 65 -5.15 -9.92 -7.08
N THR A 66 -5.28 -8.91 -7.94
CA THR A 66 -6.47 -8.04 -7.99
C THR A 66 -7.47 -8.45 -9.06
N GLU A 67 -7.01 -9.11 -10.12
CA GLU A 67 -7.83 -9.52 -11.28
C GLU A 67 -8.94 -10.49 -10.91
N VAL A 68 -8.75 -11.32 -9.88
CA VAL A 68 -9.80 -12.21 -9.38
C VAL A 68 -11.07 -11.41 -9.05
N TYR A 69 -10.91 -10.24 -8.44
CA TYR A 69 -12.05 -9.40 -8.04
C TYR A 69 -12.68 -8.69 -9.24
N THR A 70 -11.88 -8.25 -10.21
CA THR A 70 -12.42 -7.62 -11.43
C THR A 70 -13.20 -8.65 -12.26
N ASN A 71 -12.64 -9.85 -12.46
CA ASN A 71 -13.30 -10.92 -13.21
C ASN A 71 -14.62 -11.36 -12.55
N LEU A 72 -14.67 -11.44 -11.22
CA LEU A 72 -15.91 -11.73 -10.49
C LEU A 72 -16.93 -10.60 -10.62
N THR A 73 -16.47 -9.35 -10.66
CA THR A 73 -17.34 -8.18 -10.85
C THR A 73 -17.85 -8.10 -12.28
N ASP A 74 -17.05 -8.46 -13.28
CA ASP A 74 -17.48 -8.51 -14.68
C ASP A 74 -18.57 -9.58 -14.88
N ALA A 75 -18.41 -10.76 -14.28
CA ALA A 75 -19.42 -11.81 -14.31
C ALA A 75 -20.66 -11.49 -13.45
N GLN A 76 -20.47 -10.77 -12.34
CA GLN A 76 -21.50 -10.41 -11.36
C GLN A 76 -21.29 -8.96 -10.89
N PRO A 77 -21.92 -7.96 -11.54
CA PRO A 77 -21.64 -6.54 -11.28
C PRO A 77 -21.79 -6.10 -9.82
N ALA A 78 -22.67 -6.75 -9.05
CA ALA A 78 -22.90 -6.45 -7.64
C ALA A 78 -21.93 -7.16 -6.68
N TRP A 79 -21.07 -8.07 -7.15
CA TRP A 79 -20.26 -8.95 -6.30
C TRP A 79 -19.31 -8.17 -5.38
N LEU A 80 -18.51 -7.26 -5.94
CA LEU A 80 -17.56 -6.47 -5.16
C LEU A 80 -18.27 -5.52 -4.19
N LEU A 81 -19.31 -4.83 -4.66
CA LEU A 81 -20.11 -3.93 -3.84
C LEU A 81 -20.73 -4.66 -2.64
N SER A 82 -21.32 -5.84 -2.87
CA SER A 82 -21.91 -6.67 -1.82
C SER A 82 -20.90 -7.04 -0.72
N ARG A 83 -19.67 -7.42 -1.12
CA ARG A 83 -18.60 -7.77 -0.17
C ARG A 83 -18.12 -6.55 0.62
N LEU A 84 -17.93 -5.41 -0.04
CA LEU A 84 -17.54 -4.17 0.64
C LEU A 84 -18.61 -3.73 1.64
N ALA A 85 -19.89 -3.80 1.28
CA ALA A 85 -21.00 -3.43 2.14
C ALA A 85 -21.17 -4.38 3.35
N MET A 86 -20.93 -5.70 3.18
CA MET A 86 -21.02 -6.67 4.28
C MET A 86 -19.95 -6.47 5.36
N TYR A 87 -18.72 -6.15 4.95
CA TYR A 87 -17.60 -5.96 5.89
C TYR A 87 -17.47 -4.52 6.38
N TRP A 88 -18.40 -3.65 5.98
CA TRP A 88 -18.51 -2.29 6.51
C TRP A 88 -19.09 -2.33 7.92
N LYS A 89 -18.26 -2.60 8.93
CA LYS A 89 -18.57 -2.17 10.29
C LYS A 89 -18.48 -0.66 10.31
N SER A 90 -19.61 0.02 10.10
CA SER A 90 -19.71 1.48 10.19
C SER A 90 -19.26 1.94 11.57
N HIS A 91 -18.06 2.52 11.66
CA HIS A 91 -17.75 3.56 12.63
C HIS A 91 -17.37 4.77 11.78
N ALA A 92 -18.41 5.48 11.33
CA ALA A 92 -18.31 6.87 10.92
C ALA A 92 -18.55 7.73 12.17
#